data_AF-A0A1Y3NM78-F1
#
_entry.id   AF-A0A1Y3NM78-F1
#
_cell.length_a   1.000
_cell.length_b   1.000
_cell.length_c   1.000
_cell.angle_alpha   90.00
_cell.angle_beta   90.00
_cell.angle_gamma   90.00
#
_symmetry.space_group_name_H-M   'P 1'
#
loop_
_entity.id
_entity.type
_entity.pdbx_description
1 polymer ?
#
loop_
_entity_poly.entity_id
_entity_poly.type
_entity_poly.pdbx_seq_one_letter_code
_entity_poly.pdbx_strand_id
1 'polypeptide(L)'
;MNTEYEINPPISHLLQMTDEELSNLKNLEVYVKNVGSLKFLKPVDLLSACNGKKRENIPFIFGNIIIIQPKSCTVYPDDRVKPSVGQGLNQPAIIELYSCWAKDKATGKPILDSTLPSYKRHLLHLKNIKDTEFIDYEALQGKWTFKVEH
;
A
#
# COMPACT_ATOMS: atom_id res chain seq x y z
N MET A 1 5.28 -17.43 8.32
CA MET A 1 5.50 -16.12 7.66
C MET A 1 4.53 -16.03 6.52
N ASN A 2 3.85 -14.90 6.31
CA ASN A 2 2.99 -14.73 5.15
C ASN A 2 3.88 -14.64 3.90
N THR A 3 3.84 -15.66 3.04
CA THR A 3 4.68 -15.76 1.84
C THR A 3 4.17 -14.91 0.68
N GLU A 4 3.04 -14.24 0.84
CA GLU A 4 2.44 -13.38 -0.18
C GLU A 4 3.11 -12.00 -0.27
N TYR A 5 3.85 -11.59 0.77
CA TYR A 5 4.46 -10.28 0.88
C TYR A 5 5.95 -10.33 0.55
N GLU A 6 6.36 -9.54 -0.44
CA GLU A 6 7.75 -9.26 -0.76
C GLU A 6 8.12 -7.87 -0.22
N ILE A 7 9.18 -7.80 0.60
CA ILE A 7 9.57 -6.58 1.33
C ILE A 7 10.94 -6.13 0.85
N ASN A 8 11.11 -4.83 0.66
CA ASN A 8 12.38 -4.20 0.37
C ASN A 8 12.65 -3.06 1.38
N PRO A 9 13.75 -3.10 2.15
CA PRO A 9 14.72 -4.20 2.26
C PRO A 9 14.09 -5.52 2.75
N PRO A 10 14.66 -6.70 2.42
CA PRO A 10 14.08 -7.98 2.80
C PRO A 10 14.06 -8.17 4.31
N ILE A 11 13.08 -8.93 4.80
CA ILE A 11 12.89 -9.19 6.24
C ILE A 11 14.17 -9.67 6.92
N SER A 12 14.94 -10.55 6.27
CA SER A 12 16.22 -11.04 6.80
C SER A 12 17.22 -9.91 7.07
N HIS A 13 17.24 -8.87 6.24
CA HIS A 13 18.06 -7.69 6.44
C HIS A 13 17.49 -6.80 7.56
N LEU A 14 16.18 -6.55 7.56
CA LEU A 14 15.52 -5.77 8.62
C LEU A 14 15.80 -6.34 10.02
N LEU A 15 15.80 -7.67 10.17
CA LEU A 15 16.08 -8.33 11.45
C LEU A 15 17.54 -8.17 11.94
N GLN A 16 18.45 -7.77 11.07
CA GLN A 16 19.86 -7.53 11.38
C GLN A 16 20.18 -6.05 11.63
N MET A 17 19.27 -5.15 11.28
CA MET A 17 19.44 -3.71 11.49
C MET A 17 19.40 -3.35 12.98
N THR A 18 20.07 -2.26 13.33
CA THR A 18 20.03 -1.66 14.66
C THR A 18 18.68 -1.00 14.94
N ASP A 19 18.41 -0.71 16.22
CA ASP A 19 17.14 -0.06 16.60
C ASP A 19 17.03 1.37 16.04
N GLU A 20 18.15 2.09 15.93
CA GLU A 20 18.20 3.42 15.31
C GLU A 20 17.82 3.36 13.83
N GLU A 21 18.38 2.38 13.10
CA GLU A 21 18.08 2.20 11.69
C GLU A 21 16.62 1.77 11.46
N LEU A 22 16.07 0.92 12.34
CA LEU A 22 14.67 0.47 12.26
C LEU A 22 13.66 1.55 12.65
N SER A 23 14.05 2.49 13.51
CA SER A 23 13.22 3.62 13.92
C SER A 23 13.23 4.77 12.89
N ASN A 24 14.12 4.70 11.89
CA ASN A 24 14.29 5.71 10.85
C ASN A 24 14.51 5.06 9.48
N LEU A 25 13.79 3.96 9.21
CA LEU A 25 13.98 3.14 8.01
C LEU A 25 13.50 3.89 6.78
N LYS A 26 14.41 4.09 5.82
CA LYS A 26 14.13 4.74 4.54
C LYS A 26 13.78 3.72 3.47
N ASN A 27 13.01 4.16 2.48
CA ASN A 27 12.71 3.40 1.26
C ASN A 27 12.06 2.03 1.52
N LEU A 28 11.27 1.91 2.59
CA LEU A 28 10.48 0.71 2.82
C LEU A 28 9.43 0.56 1.73
N GLU A 29 9.46 -0.59 1.05
CA GLU A 29 8.55 -0.96 -0.01
C GLU A 29 7.99 -2.37 0.27
N VAL A 30 6.70 -2.51 0.05
CA VAL A 30 5.93 -3.72 0.33
C VAL A 30 5.16 -4.06 -0.94
N TYR A 31 5.31 -5.28 -1.43
CA TYR A 31 4.69 -5.76 -2.66
C TYR A 31 3.91 -7.05 -2.42
N VAL A 32 2.73 -7.15 -3.01
CA VAL A 32 1.96 -8.39 -3.08
C VAL A 32 1.67 -8.70 -4.55
N LYS A 33 2.16 -9.87 -4.99
CA LYS A 33 2.13 -10.28 -6.39
C LYS A 33 0.71 -10.24 -6.97
N ASN A 34 0.57 -9.59 -8.14
CA ASN A 34 -0.69 -9.38 -8.85
C ASN A 34 -1.77 -8.58 -8.08
N VAL A 35 -1.44 -7.99 -6.93
CA VAL A 35 -2.38 -7.20 -6.13
C VAL A 35 -1.97 -5.72 -6.10
N GLY A 36 -0.73 -5.43 -5.72
CA GLY A 36 -0.26 -4.05 -5.63
C GLY A 36 1.00 -3.88 -4.80
N SER A 37 1.39 -2.63 -4.59
CA SER A 37 2.53 -2.22 -3.79
C SER A 37 2.22 -0.99 -2.93
N LEU A 38 3.01 -0.83 -1.88
CA LEU A 38 3.10 0.38 -1.07
C LEU A 38 4.57 0.75 -0.93
N LYS A 39 4.89 2.02 -1.16
CA LYS A 39 6.23 2.58 -0.96
C LYS A 39 6.17 3.84 -0.12
N PHE A 40 6.82 3.82 1.05
CA PHE A 40 6.89 4.99 1.91
C PHE A 40 7.80 6.07 1.32
N LEU A 41 7.34 7.31 1.37
CA LEU A 41 8.07 8.49 0.87
C LEU A 41 8.95 9.15 1.94
N LYS A 42 8.68 8.85 3.22
CA LYS A 42 9.42 9.33 4.38
C LYS A 42 9.98 8.14 5.17
N PRO A 43 11.01 8.37 6.01
CA PRO A 43 11.44 7.35 6.95
C PRO A 43 10.29 6.90 7.85
N VAL A 44 10.27 5.61 8.16
CA VAL A 44 9.27 4.99 9.04
C VAL A 44 9.92 4.40 10.28
N ASP A 45 9.15 4.27 11.35
CA ASP A 45 9.56 3.57 12.56
C ASP A 45 8.85 2.22 12.63
N LEU A 46 9.59 1.15 12.28
CA LEU A 46 9.09 -0.22 12.34
C LEU A 46 9.00 -0.76 13.78
N LEU A 47 9.83 -0.28 14.70
CA LEU A 47 9.85 -0.78 16.07
C LEU A 47 8.60 -0.31 16.82
N SER A 48 8.19 0.95 16.67
CA SER A 48 6.95 1.42 17.29
C SER A 48 5.71 0.78 16.68
N ALA A 49 5.77 0.34 15.42
CA ALA A 49 4.69 -0.43 14.79
C ALA A 49 4.62 -1.88 15.31
N CYS A 50 5.70 -2.44 15.84
CA CYS A 50 5.70 -3.79 16.41
C CYS A 50 5.03 -3.80 17.80
N ASN A 51 4.12 -4.74 18.03
CA ASN A 51 3.60 -4.98 19.38
C ASN A 51 4.76 -5.34 20.33
N GLY A 52 4.90 -4.60 21.43
CA GLY A 52 5.99 -4.74 22.39
C GLY A 52 7.36 -4.23 21.93
N LYS A 53 7.48 -3.53 20.81
CA LYS A 53 8.74 -2.98 20.25
C LYS A 53 9.84 -4.03 20.04
N LYS A 54 9.43 -5.23 19.68
CA LYS A 54 10.29 -6.40 19.50
C LYS A 54 10.62 -6.61 18.02
N ARG A 55 11.90 -6.68 17.68
CA ARG A 55 12.37 -6.84 16.30
C ARG A 55 11.87 -8.13 15.66
N GLU A 56 11.78 -9.21 16.45
CA GLU A 56 11.24 -10.49 16.01
C GLU A 56 9.78 -10.40 15.53
N ASN A 57 9.06 -9.31 15.85
CA ASN A 57 7.68 -9.09 15.44
C ASN A 57 7.53 -8.33 14.11
N ILE A 58 8.62 -7.82 13.52
CA ILE A 58 8.59 -7.15 12.21
C ILE A 58 7.85 -7.97 11.13
N PRO A 59 8.04 -9.30 11.01
CA PRO A 59 7.32 -10.08 10.01
C PRO A 59 5.79 -10.02 10.15
N PHE A 60 5.26 -9.77 11.35
CA PHE A 60 3.82 -9.68 11.57
C PHE A 60 3.22 -8.34 11.14
N ILE A 61 4.03 -7.30 10.89
CA ILE A 61 3.54 -6.03 10.33
C ILE A 61 2.86 -6.29 8.99
N PHE A 62 3.46 -7.12 8.15
CA PHE A 62 2.99 -7.41 6.79
C PHE A 62 1.86 -8.45 6.82
N GLY A 63 0.66 -8.00 6.47
CA GLY A 63 -0.58 -8.77 6.55
C GLY A 63 -1.42 -8.51 7.81
N ASN A 64 -0.94 -7.74 8.79
CA ASN A 64 -1.76 -7.32 9.95
C ASN A 64 -1.83 -5.80 10.12
N ILE A 65 -0.71 -5.10 9.99
CA ILE A 65 -0.67 -3.63 10.06
C ILE A 65 -0.67 -3.02 8.67
N ILE A 66 0.18 -3.52 7.77
CA ILE A 66 0.14 -3.20 6.35
C ILE A 66 -0.60 -4.32 5.65
N ILE A 67 -1.78 -4.02 5.12
CA ILE A 67 -2.64 -4.97 4.43
C ILE A 67 -2.83 -4.49 3.00
N ILE A 68 -2.33 -5.27 2.04
CA ILE A 68 -2.56 -5.06 0.61
C ILE A 68 -3.48 -6.16 0.12
N GLN A 69 -4.64 -5.76 -0.42
CA GLN A 69 -5.70 -6.63 -0.90
C GLN A 69 -6.18 -6.16 -2.27
N PRO A 70 -6.93 -6.98 -3.03
CA PRO A 70 -7.46 -6.57 -4.31
C PRO A 70 -8.21 -5.23 -4.21
N LYS A 71 -7.69 -4.21 -4.90
CA LYS A 71 -8.24 -2.84 -4.94
C LYS A 71 -8.26 -2.09 -3.59
N SER A 72 -7.48 -2.53 -2.60
CA SER A 72 -7.37 -1.83 -1.32
C SER A 72 -5.96 -1.96 -0.72
N CYS A 73 -5.46 -0.88 -0.15
CA CYS A 73 -4.28 -0.90 0.70
C CYS A 73 -4.60 -0.12 1.98
N THR A 74 -4.35 -0.74 3.13
CA THR A 74 -4.63 -0.17 4.44
C THR A 74 -3.40 -0.30 5.32
N VAL A 75 -3.06 0.80 6.01
CA VAL A 75 -2.05 0.83 7.06
C VAL A 75 -2.75 1.16 8.38
N TYR A 76 -2.57 0.31 9.39
CA TYR A 76 -3.34 0.31 10.64
C TYR A 76 -4.85 0.12 10.42
N PRO A 77 -5.32 -1.13 10.21
CA PRO A 77 -6.76 -1.39 10.07
C PRO A 77 -7.57 -1.17 11.36
N ASP A 78 -6.91 -1.12 12.52
CA ASP A 78 -7.52 -0.83 13.82
C ASP A 78 -7.09 0.56 14.28
N ASP A 79 -8.02 1.52 14.25
CA ASP A 79 -7.77 2.91 14.63
C ASP A 79 -7.29 3.08 16.08
N ARG A 80 -7.57 2.12 16.97
CA ARG A 80 -7.13 2.17 18.38
C ARG A 80 -5.62 2.04 18.53
N VAL A 81 -4.95 1.42 17.55
CA VAL A 81 -3.50 1.24 17.52
C VAL A 81 -2.84 2.11 16.46
N LYS A 82 -3.61 2.92 15.72
CA LYS A 82 -3.11 3.86 14.72
C LYS A 82 -2.40 5.02 15.43
N PRO A 83 -1.09 5.23 15.19
CA PRO A 83 -0.36 6.32 15.82
C PRO A 83 -0.71 7.67 15.18
N SER A 84 -0.30 8.77 15.82
CA SER A 84 -0.47 10.13 15.27
C SER A 84 0.18 10.28 13.89
N VAL A 85 -0.27 11.27 13.12
CA VAL A 85 0.30 11.59 11.80
C VAL A 85 1.80 11.79 11.89
N GLY A 86 2.56 11.14 11.01
CA GLY A 86 4.02 11.21 10.97
C GLY A 86 4.73 10.35 12.01
N GLN A 87 4.04 9.42 12.68
CA GLN A 87 4.61 8.48 13.65
C GLN A 87 4.45 7.03 13.16
N GLY A 88 5.38 6.15 13.53
CA GLY A 88 5.35 4.74 13.13
C GLY A 88 5.30 4.60 11.60
N LEU A 89 4.25 3.91 11.13
CA LEU A 89 3.94 3.74 9.71
C LEU A 89 2.86 4.71 9.18
N ASN A 90 2.36 5.65 10.00
CA ASN A 90 1.34 6.64 9.61
C ASN A 90 2.03 7.80 8.87
N GLN A 91 2.65 7.47 7.72
CA GLN A 91 3.53 8.32 6.93
C GLN A 91 3.06 8.37 5.47
N PRO A 92 3.40 9.44 4.72
CA PRO A 92 3.06 9.52 3.31
C PRO A 92 3.64 8.35 2.50
N ALA A 93 2.84 7.82 1.58
CA ALA A 93 3.22 6.70 0.73
C ALA A 93 2.65 6.83 -0.68
N ILE A 94 3.33 6.20 -1.65
CA ILE A 94 2.78 5.91 -2.97
C ILE A 94 2.26 4.48 -2.94
N ILE A 95 1.04 4.29 -3.45
CA ILE A 95 0.38 2.99 -3.54
C ILE A 95 0.10 2.72 -5.02
N GLU A 96 0.40 1.51 -5.46
CA GLU A 96 -0.06 0.97 -6.75
C GLU A 96 -1.01 -0.19 -6.50
N LEU A 97 -2.22 -0.15 -7.08
CA LEU A 97 -3.19 -1.24 -7.00
C LEU A 97 -3.53 -1.75 -8.39
N TYR A 98 -3.40 -3.05 -8.60
CA TYR A 98 -3.72 -3.69 -9.86
C TYR A 98 -5.18 -4.12 -9.92
N SER A 99 -5.64 -4.42 -11.14
CA SER A 99 -7.00 -4.87 -11.40
C SER A 99 -8.12 -3.88 -11.04
N CYS A 100 -7.80 -2.59 -10.96
CA CYS A 100 -8.71 -1.50 -10.64
C CYS A 100 -9.51 -1.03 -11.87
N TRP A 101 -10.16 -1.94 -12.60
CA TRP A 101 -10.94 -1.59 -13.79
C TRP A 101 -12.41 -1.27 -13.50
N ALA A 102 -12.99 -0.44 -14.36
CA ALA A 102 -14.41 -0.54 -14.70
C ALA A 102 -14.69 -1.89 -15.35
N LYS A 103 -15.80 -2.52 -14.97
CA LYS A 103 -16.21 -3.80 -15.56
C LYS A 103 -17.51 -3.63 -16.33
N ASP A 104 -17.58 -4.27 -17.48
CA ASP A 104 -18.82 -4.40 -18.23
C ASP A 104 -19.83 -5.21 -17.41
N LYS A 105 -21.08 -4.75 -17.33
CA LYS A 105 -22.08 -5.33 -16.43
C LYS A 105 -22.57 -6.70 -16.89
N ALA A 106 -22.56 -6.96 -18.20
CA ALA A 106 -23.06 -8.21 -18.76
C ALA A 106 -21.97 -9.31 -18.74
N THR A 107 -20.74 -8.94 -19.06
CA THR A 107 -19.64 -9.90 -19.24
C THR A 107 -18.67 -9.98 -18.06
N GLY A 108 -18.69 -9.00 -17.15
CA GLY A 108 -17.73 -8.88 -16.04
C GLY A 108 -16.30 -8.55 -16.48
N LYS A 109 -16.06 -8.36 -17.79
CA LYS A 109 -14.73 -8.11 -18.34
C LYS A 109 -14.29 -6.67 -18.12
N PRO A 110 -12.97 -6.41 -17.98
CA PRO A 110 -12.41 -5.07 -17.95
C PRO A 110 -12.81 -4.24 -19.17
N ILE A 111 -13.17 -2.98 -18.94
CA ILE A 111 -13.39 -1.99 -20.00
C ILE A 111 -12.06 -1.25 -20.22
N LEU A 112 -11.43 -1.50 -21.37
CA LEU A 112 -10.11 -0.95 -21.70
C LEU A 112 -10.17 0.21 -22.70
N ASP A 113 -11.28 0.34 -23.45
CA ASP A 113 -11.46 1.40 -24.43
C ASP A 113 -11.73 2.75 -23.74
N SER A 114 -10.77 3.66 -23.87
CA SER A 114 -10.78 4.99 -23.24
C SER A 114 -11.82 5.94 -23.83
N THR A 115 -12.39 5.62 -24.99
CA THR A 115 -13.43 6.43 -25.62
C THR A 115 -14.79 6.25 -24.92
N LEU A 116 -15.00 5.10 -24.27
CA LEU A 116 -16.27 4.71 -23.65
C LEU A 116 -16.62 5.59 -22.43
N PRO A 117 -17.90 5.99 -22.27
CA PRO A 117 -18.32 6.78 -21.12
C PRO A 117 -18.09 6.10 -19.75
N SER A 118 -18.17 4.77 -19.71
CA SER A 118 -17.90 3.97 -18.51
C SER A 118 -16.44 4.07 -18.06
N TYR A 119 -15.50 4.02 -19.01
CA TYR A 119 -14.08 4.22 -18.73
C TYR A 119 -13.82 5.62 -18.18
N LYS A 120 -14.33 6.66 -18.86
CA LYS A 120 -14.16 8.06 -18.44
C LYS A 120 -14.72 8.32 -17.04
N ARG A 121 -15.90 7.77 -16.74
CA ARG A 121 -16.53 7.86 -15.40
C ARG A 121 -15.67 7.19 -14.33
N HIS A 122 -15.12 6.02 -14.62
CA HIS A 122 -14.25 5.30 -13.69
C HIS A 122 -12.94 6.03 -13.42
N LEU A 123 -12.28 6.53 -14.47
CA LEU A 123 -11.07 7.34 -14.31
C LEU A 123 -11.36 8.61 -13.49
N LEU A 124 -12.50 9.27 -13.74
CA LEU A 124 -12.92 10.41 -12.94
C LEU A 124 -13.19 10.02 -11.48
N HIS A 125 -13.77 8.84 -11.25
CA HIS A 125 -13.96 8.33 -9.89
C HIS A 125 -12.62 8.14 -9.18
N LEU A 126 -11.65 7.44 -9.78
CA LEU A 126 -10.32 7.24 -9.21
C LEU A 126 -9.62 8.57 -8.87
N LYS A 127 -9.78 9.59 -9.73
CA LYS A 127 -9.23 10.94 -9.49
C LYS A 127 -9.85 11.68 -8.30
N ASN A 128 -11.05 11.28 -7.87
CA ASN A 128 -11.82 11.97 -6.84
C ASN A 128 -12.01 11.13 -5.57
N ILE A 129 -11.30 10.00 -5.43
CA ILE A 129 -11.31 9.23 -4.18
C ILE A 129 -10.71 10.11 -3.07
N LYS A 130 -11.44 10.25 -1.96
CA LYS A 130 -11.02 11.07 -0.81
C LYS A 130 -9.72 10.54 -0.21
N ASP A 131 -8.95 11.45 0.37
CA ASP A 131 -7.70 11.16 1.06
C ASP A 131 -6.63 10.49 0.17
N THR A 132 -6.81 10.59 -1.15
CA THR A 132 -5.85 10.15 -2.17
C THR A 132 -5.52 11.28 -3.14
N GLU A 133 -4.25 11.36 -3.51
CA GLU A 133 -3.74 12.21 -4.59
C GLU A 133 -3.49 11.32 -5.81
N PHE A 134 -4.32 11.45 -6.85
CA PHE A 134 -4.16 10.67 -8.06
C PHE A 134 -2.83 10.98 -8.76
N ILE A 135 -2.07 9.94 -9.11
CA ILE A 135 -0.83 10.07 -9.89
C ILE A 135 -1.05 9.57 -11.31
N ASP A 136 -1.45 8.31 -11.46
CA ASP A 136 -1.58 7.67 -12.78
C ASP A 136 -2.64 6.55 -12.79
N TYR A 137 -3.13 6.23 -13.99
CA TYR A 137 -3.93 5.04 -14.23
C TYR A 137 -3.57 4.40 -15.58
N GLU A 138 -3.03 3.19 -15.51
CA GLU A 138 -2.63 2.39 -16.66
C GLU A 138 -3.66 1.27 -16.91
N ALA A 139 -4.29 1.33 -18.09
CA ALA A 139 -5.51 0.59 -18.35
C ALA A 139 -5.31 -0.92 -18.57
N LEU A 140 -4.19 -1.36 -19.14
CA LEU A 140 -3.97 -2.76 -19.51
C LEU A 140 -3.91 -3.66 -18.26
N GLN A 141 -3.22 -3.22 -17.21
CA GLN A 141 -3.19 -3.91 -15.91
C GLN A 141 -4.24 -3.39 -14.92
N GLY A 142 -4.94 -2.31 -15.28
CA GLY A 142 -5.84 -1.60 -14.36
C GLY A 142 -5.05 -1.10 -13.16
N LYS A 143 -3.82 -0.67 -13.39
CA LYS A 143 -2.91 -0.20 -12.35
C LYS A 143 -3.29 1.23 -12.01
N TRP A 144 -3.79 1.42 -10.79
CA TRP A 144 -4.07 2.73 -10.23
C TRP A 144 -2.94 3.11 -9.28
N THR A 145 -2.25 4.21 -9.59
CA THR A 145 -1.18 4.77 -8.76
C THR A 145 -1.66 6.05 -8.12
N PHE A 146 -1.54 6.14 -6.80
CA PHE A 146 -1.94 7.32 -6.03
C PHE A 146 -1.03 7.48 -4.81
N LYS A 147 -1.02 8.70 -4.27
CA LYS A 147 -0.32 9.03 -3.04
C LYS A 147 -1.32 9.25 -1.92
N VAL A 148 -0.93 8.88 -0.71
CA VAL A 148 -1.63 9.19 0.53
C VAL A 148 -0.73 10.06 1.41
N GLU A 149 -1.32 10.92 2.22
CA GLU A 149 -0.55 11.76 3.16
C GLU A 149 -0.11 10.99 4.40
N HIS A 150 -0.85 9.93 4.77
CA HIS A 150 -0.66 9.09 5.96
C HIS A 150 -1.67 7.93 5.99
#